data_AF-A0A8T4L4B3-F1
#
_entry.id   AF-A0A8T4L4B3-F1
#
_cell.length_a   1.000
_cell.length_b   1.000
_cell.length_c   1.000
_cell.angle_alpha   90.00
_cell.angle_beta   90.00
_cell.angle_gamma   90.00
#
_symmetry.space_group_name_H-M   'P 1'
#
loop_
_entity.id
_entity.type
_entity.pdbx_description
1 polymer ?
#
loop_
_entity_poly.entity_id
_entity_poly.type
_entity_poly.pdbx_seq_one_letter_code
_entity_poly.pdbx_strand_id
1 'polypeptide(L)'
;MNKKGMDMAIQIFVVLFVLLAVAMLVLRLVSEQTQSQIKVINEEAKKAEMSKIKAECDQACVNCDSPQAQVGFCLKLIQSSLFEAKGAMDFDGDGFANAYVEEQVGQYTGGLYGLCEDQIYCSQISPCKCGNRTLDMRNCFNVICDYWEKQGADIPMLMQKFFPAPTCDMSDEELQRHWIVNYQQLMSCGSA
;
A
#
# COMPACT_ATOMS: atom_id res chain seq x y z
N MET A 1 -6.76 -49.72 56.37
CA MET A 1 -7.88 -48.96 55.76
C MET A 1 -7.40 -47.53 55.48
N ASN A 2 -6.85 -47.25 54.30
CA ASN A 2 -6.45 -45.90 53.87
C ASN A 2 -7.27 -45.47 52.66
N LYS A 3 -8.60 -45.44 52.79
CA LYS A 3 -9.51 -44.98 51.71
C LYS A 3 -9.83 -43.48 51.78
N LYS A 4 -9.65 -42.83 52.95
CA LYS A 4 -10.01 -41.41 53.15
C LYS A 4 -9.04 -40.40 52.53
N GLY A 5 -7.75 -40.72 52.38
CA GLY A 5 -6.75 -39.81 51.81
C GLY A 5 -6.79 -39.74 50.28
N MET A 6 -7.21 -40.83 49.62
CA MET A 6 -7.24 -40.94 48.17
C MET A 6 -8.43 -40.18 47.56
N ASP A 7 -9.60 -40.20 48.20
CA ASP A 7 -10.78 -39.45 47.75
C ASP A 7 -10.57 -37.92 47.84
N MET A 8 -9.86 -37.44 48.87
CA MET A 8 -9.57 -36.01 49.04
C MET A 8 -8.56 -35.51 47.98
N ALA A 9 -7.58 -36.33 47.62
CA ALA A 9 -6.63 -36.01 46.56
C ALA A 9 -7.31 -35.98 45.19
N ILE A 10 -8.19 -36.95 44.88
CA ILE A 10 -8.93 -36.98 43.61
C ILE A 10 -9.82 -35.73 43.47
N GLN A 11 -10.47 -35.31 44.55
CA GLN A 11 -11.34 -34.12 44.53
C GLN A 11 -10.55 -32.83 44.23
N ILE A 12 -9.34 -32.69 44.77
CA ILE A 12 -8.44 -31.56 44.47
C ILE A 12 -8.03 -31.57 43.00
N PHE A 13 -7.70 -32.73 42.44
CA PHE A 13 -7.34 -32.86 41.02
C PHE A 13 -8.49 -32.47 40.09
N VAL A 14 -9.73 -32.86 40.41
CA VAL A 14 -10.91 -32.49 39.61
C VAL A 14 -11.13 -30.98 39.65
N VAL A 15 -11.03 -30.34 40.82
CA VAL A 15 -11.16 -28.87 40.94
C VAL A 15 -10.07 -28.15 40.15
N LEU A 16 -8.82 -28.62 40.21
CA LEU A 16 -7.70 -28.08 39.43
C LEU A 16 -7.95 -28.20 37.91
N PHE A 17 -8.48 -29.33 37.46
CA PHE A 17 -8.78 -29.56 36.05
C PHE A 17 -9.91 -28.66 35.54
N VAL A 18 -10.95 -28.45 36.37
CA VAL A 18 -12.04 -27.51 36.06
C VAL A 18 -11.50 -26.07 36.00
N LEU A 19 -10.64 -25.67 36.94
CA LEU A 19 -10.02 -24.34 36.92
C LEU A 19 -9.15 -24.12 35.68
N LEU A 20 -8.38 -25.12 35.26
CA LEU A 20 -7.59 -25.06 34.01
C LEU A 20 -8.48 -24.94 32.77
N ALA A 21 -9.57 -25.71 32.70
CA ALA A 21 -10.51 -25.64 31.59
C ALA A 21 -11.18 -24.26 31.49
N VAL A 22 -11.58 -23.68 32.64
CA VAL A 22 -12.14 -22.33 32.70
C VAL A 22 -11.10 -21.28 32.31
N ALA A 23 -9.86 -21.40 32.79
CA ALA A 23 -8.78 -20.48 32.42
C ALA A 23 -8.48 -20.51 30.91
N MET A 24 -8.41 -21.69 30.29
CA MET A 24 -8.24 -21.80 28.83
C MET A 24 -9.39 -21.17 28.07
N LEU A 25 -10.63 -21.32 28.54
CA LEU A 25 -11.81 -20.74 27.89
C LEU A 25 -11.80 -19.21 27.98
N VAL A 26 -11.43 -18.65 29.14
CA VAL A 26 -11.26 -17.19 29.31
C VAL A 26 -10.13 -16.66 28.43
N LEU A 27 -8.97 -17.33 28.40
CA LEU A 27 -7.84 -16.93 27.55
C LEU A 27 -8.21 -16.93 26.07
N ARG A 28 -9.00 -17.92 25.63
CA ARG A 28 -9.47 -18.00 24.24
C ARG A 28 -10.41 -16.84 23.88
N LEU A 29 -11.37 -16.52 24.74
CA LEU A 29 -12.28 -15.39 24.53
C LEU A 29 -11.54 -14.04 24.50
N VAL A 30 -10.57 -13.84 25.40
CA VAL A 30 -9.74 -12.62 25.41
C VAL A 30 -8.88 -12.54 24.15
N SER A 31 -8.25 -13.64 23.73
CA SER A 31 -7.44 -13.67 22.51
C SER A 31 -8.24 -13.32 21.25
N GLU A 32 -9.45 -13.86 21.11
CA GLU A 32 -10.33 -13.58 19.97
C GLU A 32 -10.80 -12.10 19.96
N GLN A 33 -11.06 -11.52 21.13
CA GLN A 33 -11.46 -10.12 21.26
C GLN A 33 -10.28 -9.15 21.02
N THR A 34 -9.08 -9.48 21.47
CA THR A 34 -7.89 -8.65 21.24
C THR A 34 -7.46 -8.68 19.78
N GLN A 35 -7.50 -9.84 19.12
CA GLN A 35 -7.14 -9.92 17.69
C GLN A 35 -8.11 -9.16 16.79
N SER A 36 -9.42 -9.20 17.08
CA SER A 36 -10.42 -8.44 16.32
C SER A 36 -10.27 -6.93 16.52
N GLN A 37 -9.99 -6.46 17.74
CA GLN A 37 -9.75 -5.04 18.00
C GLN A 37 -8.45 -4.52 17.34
N ILE A 38 -7.36 -5.31 17.37
CA ILE A 38 -6.10 -4.94 16.71
C ILE A 38 -6.30 -4.80 15.19
N LYS A 39 -7.05 -5.71 14.56
CA LYS A 39 -7.37 -5.60 13.12
C LYS A 39 -8.14 -4.34 12.79
N VAL A 40 -9.17 -4.00 13.58
CA VAL A 40 -9.96 -2.77 13.39
C VAL A 40 -9.10 -1.52 13.56
N ILE A 41 -8.25 -1.47 14.59
CA ILE A 41 -7.34 -0.33 14.82
C ILE A 41 -6.35 -0.16 13.64
N ASN A 42 -5.80 -1.26 13.13
CA ASN A 42 -4.88 -1.21 12.00
C ASN A 42 -5.59 -0.76 10.70
N GLU A 43 -6.81 -1.24 10.45
CA GLU A 43 -7.60 -0.80 9.30
C GLU A 43 -8.00 0.68 9.38
N GLU A 44 -8.37 1.17 10.58
CA GLU A 44 -8.68 2.58 10.81
C GLU A 44 -7.45 3.48 10.64
N ALA A 45 -6.29 3.06 11.16
CA ALA A 45 -5.03 3.76 10.98
C ALA A 45 -4.63 3.84 9.49
N LYS A 46 -4.76 2.72 8.75
CA LYS A 46 -4.53 2.67 7.30
C LYS A 46 -5.47 3.62 6.54
N LYS A 47 -6.76 3.64 6.88
CA LYS A 47 -7.74 4.56 6.27
C LYS A 47 -7.41 6.03 6.54
N ALA A 48 -7.03 6.36 7.78
CA ALA A 48 -6.67 7.72 8.16
C ALA A 48 -5.43 8.21 7.38
N GLU A 49 -4.40 7.37 7.26
CA GLU A 49 -3.20 7.73 6.51
C GLU A 49 -3.48 7.83 5.00
N MET A 50 -4.29 6.93 4.45
CA MET A 50 -4.69 7.04 3.05
C MET A 50 -5.46 8.32 2.77
N SER A 51 -6.34 8.73 3.69
CA SER A 51 -7.03 10.01 3.59
C SER A 51 -6.05 11.19 3.61
N LYS A 52 -4.99 11.13 4.42
CA LYS A 52 -3.96 12.15 4.50
C LYS A 52 -3.15 12.22 3.21
N ILE A 53 -2.71 11.08 2.68
CA ILE A 53 -1.98 10.98 1.41
C ILE A 53 -2.83 11.51 0.26
N LYS A 54 -4.11 11.12 0.21
CA LYS A 54 -5.03 11.64 -0.79
C LYS A 54 -5.11 13.16 -0.70
N ALA A 55 -5.22 13.72 0.50
CA ALA A 55 -5.21 15.18 0.70
C ALA A 55 -3.89 15.83 0.25
N GLU A 56 -2.73 15.20 0.48
CA GLU A 56 -1.43 15.69 0.03
C GLU A 56 -1.27 15.67 -1.50
N CYS A 57 -1.84 14.65 -2.16
CA CYS A 57 -1.91 14.55 -3.61
C CYS A 57 -2.91 15.57 -4.19
N ASP A 58 -4.08 15.73 -3.56
CA ASP A 58 -5.07 16.73 -3.94
C ASP A 58 -4.50 18.16 -3.75
N GLN A 59 -3.68 18.39 -2.72
CA GLN A 59 -2.98 19.65 -2.54
C GLN A 59 -1.92 19.87 -3.62
N ALA A 60 -1.19 18.84 -4.03
CA ALA A 60 -0.24 18.93 -5.14
C ALA A 60 -0.93 19.22 -6.48
N CYS A 61 -2.20 18.87 -6.60
CA CYS A 61 -3.04 19.20 -7.75
C CYS A 61 -3.43 20.70 -7.79
N VAL A 62 -3.37 21.42 -6.66
CA VAL A 62 -3.75 22.83 -6.61
C VAL A 62 -2.78 23.66 -7.44
N ASN A 63 -3.32 24.40 -8.44
CA ASN A 63 -2.57 25.25 -9.39
C ASN A 63 -1.72 24.50 -10.43
N CYS A 64 -2.17 23.34 -10.90
CA CYS A 64 -1.51 22.56 -11.95
C CYS A 64 -1.74 23.09 -13.40
N ASP A 65 -1.97 24.39 -13.58
CA ASP A 65 -2.29 24.96 -14.89
C ASP A 65 -1.06 25.15 -15.81
N SER A 66 0.15 25.17 -15.25
CA SER A 66 1.39 25.26 -16.03
C SER A 66 1.93 23.88 -16.41
N PRO A 67 2.55 23.71 -17.59
CA PRO A 67 3.15 22.42 -18.00
C PRO A 67 4.14 21.87 -16.95
N GLN A 68 4.88 22.75 -16.30
CA GLN A 68 5.87 22.37 -15.29
C GLN A 68 5.21 21.89 -13.99
N ALA A 69 4.08 22.49 -13.59
CA ALA A 69 3.29 22.02 -12.45
C ALA A 69 2.61 20.68 -12.76
N GLN A 70 2.13 20.48 -13.99
CA GLN A 70 1.55 19.19 -14.42
C GLN A 70 2.59 18.07 -14.35
N VAL A 71 3.80 18.30 -14.87
CA VAL A 71 4.93 17.36 -14.74
C VAL A 71 5.29 17.13 -13.27
N GLY A 72 5.32 18.19 -12.46
CA GLY A 72 5.60 18.09 -11.02
C GLY A 72 4.58 17.20 -10.28
N PHE A 73 3.30 17.32 -10.60
CA PHE A 73 2.26 16.43 -10.07
C PHE A 73 2.47 14.98 -10.54
N CYS A 74 2.70 14.78 -11.84
CA CYS A 74 2.85 13.45 -12.43
C CYS A 74 4.07 12.67 -11.93
N LEU A 75 5.12 13.38 -11.50
CA LEU A 75 6.33 12.79 -10.93
C LEU A 75 6.30 12.71 -9.40
N LYS A 76 5.22 13.17 -8.76
CA LYS A 76 5.14 13.18 -7.29
C LYS A 76 4.88 11.78 -6.76
N LEU A 77 5.91 11.19 -6.16
CA LEU A 77 5.83 9.99 -5.36
C LEU A 77 5.16 10.28 -4.02
N ILE A 78 4.40 9.31 -3.53
CA ILE A 78 3.86 9.32 -2.19
C ILE A 78 4.98 8.97 -1.22
N GLN A 79 5.09 9.74 -0.14
CA GLN A 79 6.00 9.45 0.95
C GLN A 79 5.16 9.36 2.22
N SER A 80 5.12 8.19 2.85
CA SER A 80 4.50 8.02 4.17
C SER A 80 5.57 7.76 5.22
N SER A 81 5.30 8.23 6.45
CA SER A 81 6.21 8.16 7.59
C SER A 81 5.79 7.10 8.62
N LEU A 82 4.80 6.25 8.33
CA LEU A 82 4.19 5.39 9.34
C LEU A 82 4.96 4.10 9.66
N PHE A 83 5.94 3.72 8.84
CA PHE A 83 6.84 2.59 9.14
C PHE A 83 8.30 2.99 8.84
N GLU A 84 9.16 2.84 9.85
CA GLU A 84 10.48 3.47 10.05
C GLU A 84 11.61 3.10 9.06
N ALA A 85 11.31 2.76 7.81
CA ALA A 85 12.33 2.52 6.79
C ALA A 85 12.05 3.33 5.52
N LYS A 86 12.54 4.57 5.51
CA LYS A 86 12.86 5.32 4.27
C LYS A 86 11.72 5.45 3.25
N GLY A 87 10.61 6.07 3.65
CA GLY A 87 9.75 6.80 2.71
C GLY A 87 8.91 5.95 1.77
N ALA A 88 8.63 4.69 2.13
CA ALA A 88 7.71 3.83 1.43
C ALA A 88 6.58 3.36 2.37
N MET A 89 5.41 3.09 1.80
CA MET A 89 4.18 2.89 2.55
C MET A 89 3.87 1.40 2.67
N ASP A 90 3.86 0.88 3.90
CA ASP A 90 3.44 -0.49 4.19
C ASP A 90 1.90 -0.62 4.11
N PHE A 91 1.39 -1.01 2.95
CA PHE A 91 -0.03 -1.13 2.65
C PHE A 91 -0.62 -2.45 3.12
N ASP A 92 0.11 -3.54 3.04
CA ASP A 92 -0.37 -4.86 3.48
C ASP A 92 -0.15 -5.09 4.99
N GLY A 93 0.72 -4.30 5.62
CA GLY A 93 1.01 -4.33 7.06
C GLY A 93 2.01 -5.41 7.44
N ASP A 94 2.82 -5.90 6.50
CA ASP A 94 3.80 -6.97 6.71
C ASP A 94 5.13 -6.46 7.31
N GLY A 95 5.31 -5.15 7.39
CA GLY A 95 6.51 -4.49 7.92
C GLY A 95 7.63 -4.30 6.89
N PHE A 96 7.42 -4.66 5.63
CA PHE A 96 8.38 -4.52 4.53
C PHE A 96 7.96 -3.42 3.58
N ALA A 97 8.61 -2.27 3.67
CA ALA A 97 8.29 -1.09 2.86
C ALA A 97 8.52 -1.25 1.33
N ASN A 98 8.97 -2.42 0.88
CA ASN A 98 9.13 -2.77 -0.53
C ASN A 98 8.38 -4.06 -0.85
N ALA A 99 7.24 -4.33 -0.21
CA ALA A 99 6.40 -5.46 -0.56
C ALA A 99 5.74 -5.26 -1.92
N TYR A 100 5.42 -6.36 -2.60
CA TYR A 100 4.58 -6.36 -3.79
C TYR A 100 3.13 -6.43 -3.35
N VAL A 101 2.33 -5.41 -3.67
CA VAL A 101 0.92 -5.41 -3.28
C VAL A 101 0.04 -5.86 -4.42
N GLU A 102 -0.47 -7.07 -4.27
CA GLU A 102 -1.25 -7.71 -5.31
C GLU A 102 -2.69 -7.19 -5.36
N GLU A 103 -3.38 -7.01 -4.23
CA GLU A 103 -4.85 -6.82 -4.25
C GLU A 103 -5.38 -5.72 -3.31
N GLN A 104 -4.78 -5.51 -2.14
CA GLN A 104 -5.35 -4.63 -1.11
C GLN A 104 -5.21 -3.13 -1.42
N VAL A 105 -4.23 -2.75 -2.24
CA VAL A 105 -4.04 -1.37 -2.69
C VAL A 105 -5.02 -1.00 -3.80
N GLY A 106 -5.53 -1.97 -4.57
CA GLY A 106 -6.45 -1.74 -5.68
C GLY A 106 -7.71 -0.98 -5.26
N GLN A 107 -8.18 -1.14 -4.03
CA GLN A 107 -9.31 -0.36 -3.50
C GLN A 107 -8.98 1.15 -3.37
N TYR A 108 -7.72 1.49 -3.13
CA TYR A 108 -7.24 2.85 -2.88
C TYR A 108 -6.56 3.49 -4.11
N THR A 109 -6.06 2.70 -5.06
CA THR A 109 -5.42 3.13 -6.33
C THR A 109 -6.35 3.03 -7.54
N GLY A 110 -7.66 2.88 -7.33
CA GLY A 110 -8.63 2.80 -8.43
C GLY A 110 -8.49 1.54 -9.30
N GLY A 111 -8.05 0.43 -8.70
CA GLY A 111 -7.92 -0.88 -9.33
C GLY A 111 -6.57 -1.11 -10.01
N LEU A 112 -5.52 -0.39 -9.60
CA LEU A 112 -4.16 -0.68 -10.06
C LEU A 112 -3.60 -1.85 -9.24
N TYR A 113 -3.26 -2.92 -9.96
CA TYR A 113 -2.66 -4.14 -9.41
C TYR A 113 -1.15 -4.13 -9.66
N GLY A 114 -0.43 -4.80 -8.76
CA GLY A 114 1.00 -5.03 -8.88
C GLY A 114 1.83 -3.77 -8.78
N LEU A 115 1.80 -3.16 -7.59
CA LEU A 115 2.61 -2.00 -7.24
C LEU A 115 3.66 -2.43 -6.21
N CYS A 116 4.89 -1.91 -6.36
CA CYS A 116 5.80 -1.85 -5.24
C CYS A 116 5.40 -0.68 -4.33
N GLU A 117 5.41 -0.93 -3.02
CA GLU A 117 5.04 0.04 -1.98
C GLU A 117 5.89 1.31 -1.92
N ASP A 118 7.06 1.29 -2.56
CA ASP A 118 8.02 2.38 -2.68
C ASP A 118 7.89 3.19 -3.98
N GLN A 119 7.01 2.77 -4.91
CA GLN A 119 6.86 3.37 -6.24
C GLN A 119 5.40 3.69 -6.56
N ILE A 120 4.71 4.39 -5.65
CA ILE A 120 3.33 4.84 -5.88
C ILE A 120 3.30 6.35 -6.10
N TYR A 121 2.72 6.75 -7.23
CA TYR A 121 2.60 8.14 -7.67
C TYR A 121 1.23 8.70 -7.29
N CYS A 122 1.16 10.01 -7.04
CA CYS A 122 -0.10 10.69 -6.73
C CYS A 122 -1.17 10.51 -7.82
N SER A 123 -0.74 10.42 -9.10
CA SER A 123 -1.60 10.17 -10.26
C SER A 123 -2.27 8.78 -10.26
N GLN A 124 -1.78 7.84 -9.44
CA GLN A 124 -2.37 6.52 -9.24
C GLN A 124 -3.42 6.50 -8.11
N ILE A 125 -3.37 7.45 -7.16
CA ILE A 125 -4.31 7.53 -6.03
C ILE A 125 -5.43 8.54 -6.27
N SER A 126 -5.09 9.69 -6.86
CA SER A 126 -6.04 10.78 -7.07
C SER A 126 -5.81 11.40 -8.44
N PRO A 127 -6.68 11.15 -9.44
CA PRO A 127 -6.57 11.82 -10.73
C PRO A 127 -6.78 13.33 -10.53
N CYS A 128 -5.86 14.13 -11.04
CA CYS A 128 -5.86 15.57 -10.84
C CYS A 128 -6.45 16.29 -12.06
N LYS A 129 -7.41 17.20 -11.87
CA LYS A 129 -8.01 17.97 -12.97
C LYS A 129 -7.27 19.30 -13.16
N CYS A 130 -6.51 19.41 -14.25
CA CYS A 130 -5.72 20.58 -14.61
C CYS A 130 -6.28 21.23 -15.88
N GLY A 131 -7.01 22.33 -15.71
CA GLY A 131 -7.76 22.97 -16.80
C GLY A 131 -8.70 21.98 -17.51
N ASN A 132 -8.41 21.69 -18.78
CA ASN A 132 -9.21 20.80 -19.63
C ASN A 132 -8.70 19.35 -19.68
N ARG A 133 -7.67 19.01 -18.90
CA ARG A 133 -7.08 17.66 -18.85
C ARG A 133 -7.25 17.05 -17.47
N THR A 134 -7.44 15.74 -17.43
CA THR A 134 -7.36 14.95 -16.19
C THR A 134 -6.03 14.22 -16.19
N LEU A 135 -5.16 14.55 -15.25
CA LEU A 135 -3.88 13.89 -14.99
C LEU A 135 -4.12 12.63 -14.17
N ASP A 136 -4.54 11.57 -14.86
CA ASP A 136 -4.37 10.19 -14.42
C ASP A 136 -2.98 9.67 -14.84
N MET A 137 -2.59 8.49 -14.35
CA MET A 137 -1.27 7.92 -14.65
C MET A 137 -0.97 7.84 -16.16
N ARG A 138 -1.98 7.52 -16.98
CA ARG A 138 -1.82 7.42 -18.44
C ARG A 138 -1.57 8.78 -19.07
N ASN A 139 -2.38 9.79 -18.74
CA ASN A 139 -2.21 11.14 -19.26
C ASN A 139 -0.95 11.81 -18.71
N CYS A 140 -0.50 11.42 -17.52
CA CYS A 140 0.75 11.87 -16.95
C CYS A 140 1.97 11.49 -17.78
N PHE A 141 2.01 10.27 -18.34
CA PHE A 141 3.06 9.90 -19.29
C PHE A 141 3.10 10.85 -20.48
N ASN A 142 1.96 11.08 -21.13
CA ASN A 142 1.88 11.97 -22.30
C ASN A 142 2.32 13.40 -21.97
N VAL A 143 1.96 13.93 -20.79
CA VAL A 143 2.37 15.27 -20.36
C VAL A 143 3.89 15.34 -20.16
N ILE A 144 4.49 14.31 -19.54
CA ILE A 144 5.94 14.27 -19.32
C ILE A 144 6.67 14.14 -20.67
N CYS A 145 6.19 13.27 -21.56
CA CYS A 145 6.67 13.14 -22.94
C CYS A 145 6.65 14.50 -23.65
N ASP A 146 5.48 15.12 -23.76
CA ASP A 146 5.27 16.41 -24.44
C ASP A 146 6.20 17.51 -23.90
N TYR A 147 6.43 17.52 -22.58
CA TYR A 147 7.24 18.53 -21.92
C TYR A 147 8.72 18.39 -22.22
N TRP A 148 9.24 17.16 -22.22
CA TRP A 148 10.66 16.87 -22.43
C TRP A 148 11.03 16.77 -23.90
N GLU A 149 10.12 16.36 -24.78
CA GLU A 149 10.34 16.35 -26.23
C GLU A 149 10.57 17.77 -26.75
N LYS A 150 9.77 18.74 -26.26
CA LYS A 150 9.95 20.17 -26.57
C LYS A 150 11.29 20.73 -26.09
N GLN A 151 11.95 20.07 -25.15
CA GLN A 151 13.27 20.43 -24.64
C GLN A 151 14.41 19.67 -25.31
N GLY A 152 14.10 18.78 -26.27
CA GLY A 152 15.10 17.98 -26.98
C GLY A 152 15.78 16.92 -26.11
N ALA A 153 15.12 16.45 -25.05
CA ALA A 153 15.69 15.45 -24.16
C ALA A 153 15.57 14.02 -24.73
N ASP A 154 16.45 13.13 -24.27
CA ASP A 154 16.36 11.69 -24.53
C ASP A 154 15.26 11.07 -23.65
N ILE A 155 14.10 10.89 -24.28
CA ILE A 155 12.87 10.48 -23.63
C ILE A 155 12.94 9.07 -23.02
N PRO A 156 13.40 8.02 -23.73
CA PRO A 156 13.64 6.70 -23.13
C PRO A 156 14.45 6.74 -21.84
N MET A 157 15.54 7.51 -21.83
CA MET A 157 16.41 7.63 -20.65
C MET A 157 15.68 8.32 -19.47
N LEU A 158 14.90 9.37 -19.76
CA LEU A 158 14.12 10.05 -18.74
C LEU A 158 12.99 9.18 -18.18
N MET A 159 12.31 8.41 -19.03
CA MET A 159 11.27 7.48 -18.58
C MET A 159 11.86 6.43 -17.62
N GLN A 160 13.00 5.83 -17.96
CA GLN A 160 13.67 4.88 -17.07
C GLN A 160 14.11 5.52 -15.74
N LYS A 161 14.46 6.80 -15.76
CA LYS A 161 14.86 7.54 -14.55
C LYS A 161 13.67 7.86 -13.65
N PHE A 162 12.54 8.27 -14.23
CA PHE A 162 11.37 8.72 -13.48
C PHE A 162 10.43 7.59 -13.10
N PHE A 163 10.42 6.53 -13.88
CA PHE A 163 9.64 5.31 -13.69
C PHE A 163 10.60 4.12 -13.76
N PRO A 164 11.44 3.93 -12.73
CA PRO A 164 12.38 2.83 -12.70
C PRO A 164 11.64 1.48 -12.66
N ALA A 165 12.37 0.43 -13.01
CA ALA A 165 11.91 -0.95 -12.82
C ALA A 165 11.51 -1.20 -11.34
N PRO A 166 10.64 -2.18 -11.08
CA PRO A 166 10.20 -2.46 -9.72
C PRO A 166 11.39 -2.84 -8.85
N THR A 167 11.37 -2.39 -7.61
CA THR A 167 12.42 -2.61 -6.60
C THR A 167 11.98 -3.59 -5.50
N CYS A 168 10.73 -4.04 -5.53
CA CYS A 168 10.17 -5.03 -4.61
C CYS A 168 10.58 -6.46 -4.98
N ASP A 169 10.72 -7.32 -3.96
CA ASP A 169 10.97 -8.75 -4.15
C ASP A 169 9.68 -9.40 -4.67
N MET A 170 9.73 -9.92 -5.89
CA MET A 170 8.56 -10.47 -6.57
C MET A 170 8.94 -11.66 -7.45
N SER A 171 8.03 -12.62 -7.55
CA SER A 171 8.11 -13.72 -8.49
C SER A 171 7.97 -13.26 -9.94
N ASP A 172 8.39 -14.09 -10.88
CA ASP A 172 8.23 -13.83 -12.32
C ASP A 172 6.74 -13.63 -12.71
N GLU A 173 5.83 -14.29 -12.01
CA GLU A 173 4.38 -14.18 -12.26
C GLU A 173 3.84 -12.82 -11.81
N GLU A 174 4.29 -12.33 -10.66
CA GLU A 174 3.97 -11.00 -10.13
C GLU A 174 4.58 -9.89 -10.97
N LEU A 175 5.79 -10.10 -11.50
CA LEU A 175 6.42 -9.17 -12.44
C LEU A 175 5.57 -8.95 -13.70
N GLN A 176 4.96 -10.01 -14.25
CA GLN A 176 4.06 -9.87 -15.41
C GLN A 176 2.79 -9.08 -15.08
N ARG A 177 2.35 -9.11 -13.82
CA ARG A 177 1.20 -8.34 -13.33
C ARG A 177 1.56 -6.92 -12.91
N HIS A 178 2.86 -6.62 -12.76
CA HIS A 178 3.31 -5.32 -12.29
C HIS A 178 2.85 -4.18 -13.21
N TRP A 179 2.43 -3.06 -12.61
CA TRP A 179 1.88 -1.93 -13.34
C TRP A 179 2.83 -1.43 -14.42
N ILE A 180 4.14 -1.38 -14.14
CA ILE A 180 5.11 -0.88 -15.12
C ILE A 180 5.19 -1.77 -16.38
N VAL A 181 4.97 -3.08 -16.25
CA VAL A 181 4.99 -4.02 -17.38
C VAL A 181 3.71 -3.87 -18.19
N ASN A 182 2.57 -3.74 -17.51
CA ASN A 182 1.28 -3.48 -18.17
C ASN A 182 1.24 -2.12 -18.88
N TYR A 183 1.89 -1.10 -18.31
CA TYR A 183 1.94 0.24 -18.87
C TYR A 183 3.19 0.48 -19.75
N GLN A 184 4.15 -0.46 -19.85
CA GLN A 184 5.35 -0.32 -20.68
C GLN A 184 5.03 -0.03 -22.14
N GLN A 185 3.96 -0.63 -22.67
CA GLN A 185 3.46 -0.35 -24.03
C GLN A 185 2.85 1.06 -24.15
N LEU A 186 2.42 1.67 -23.05
CA LEU A 186 1.91 3.03 -22.97
C LEU A 186 3.00 4.06 -22.63
N MET A 187 4.18 3.60 -22.18
CA MET A 187 5.36 4.43 -21.92
C MET A 187 6.19 4.72 -23.18
N SER A 188 5.66 4.42 -24.37
CA SER A 188 6.23 4.96 -25.60
C SER A 188 5.67 6.36 -25.82
N CYS A 189 6.54 7.38 -25.81
CA CYS A 189 6.17 8.70 -26.30
C CYS A 189 5.98 8.60 -27.81
N GLY A 190 4.72 8.41 -28.20
CA GLY A 190 4.29 8.18 -29.56
C GLY A 190 2.82 8.57 -29.65
N SER A 191 2.55 9.59 -30.46
CA SER A 191 1.23 10.15 -30.68
C SER A 191 0.18 9.07 -30.99
N ALA A 192 -0.81 8.94 -30.11
CA ALA A 192 -2.11 8.39 -30.46
C ALA A 192 -2.92 9.40 -31.28
#